data_AF-A0A0F9A405-F1
#
_entry.id   AF-A0A0F9A405-F1
#
_cell.length_a   1.000
_cell.length_b   1.000
_cell.length_c   1.000
_cell.angle_alpha   90.00
_cell.angle_beta   90.00
_cell.angle_gamma   90.00
#
_symmetry.space_group_name_H-M   'P 1'
#
loop_
_entity.id
_entity.type
_entity.pdbx_description
1 polymer ?
#
loop_
_entity_poly.entity_id
_entity_poly.type
_entity_poly.pdbx_seq_one_letter_code
_entity_poly.pdbx_strand_id
1 'polypeptide(L)'
;MKIENNKKLVSERFHFKTKNSLLILIGGSLLVSLGILMITIGGSWDVTNHLLNKPETFFSPSHAMMYTGVAVALIGCVIFFFGWRSFSKPTKNLFTFPLKVTLIGIGLLVGAGPLDFVWHSNFGLDGLLSPPHLTLIAGMLLTGLGGLFSLSRYVNQKITTKDSSKYRFLIIIGMIPVWLSATGLFYSFSLPFSDTDYFDFNPDPNFAVIFATISFPFLISFMLLLSSNLANNKFGILSITGILFLVINCMTSIVPNSAIHYTIFFYFFNL
;
A
#
# COMPACT_ATOMS: atom_id res chain seq x y z
N MET A 1 16.86 20.79 -35.87
CA MET A 1 18.03 20.36 -35.07
C MET A 1 17.76 20.22 -33.54
N LYS A 2 16.67 20.78 -32.97
CA LYS A 2 16.38 20.68 -31.51
C LYS A 2 15.47 19.50 -31.09
N ILE A 3 14.80 18.83 -32.03
CA ILE A 3 13.80 17.78 -31.74
C ILE A 3 14.42 16.38 -31.62
N GLU A 4 15.58 16.14 -32.25
CA GLU A 4 16.28 14.84 -32.15
C GLU A 4 17.01 14.61 -30.82
N ASN A 5 17.38 15.68 -30.11
CA ASN A 5 18.10 15.56 -28.83
C ASN A 5 17.21 15.04 -27.68
N ASN A 6 15.89 15.22 -27.73
CA ASN A 6 14.99 14.71 -26.67
C ASN A 6 14.73 13.20 -26.77
N LYS A 7 14.94 12.56 -27.92
CA LYS A 7 14.86 11.09 -28.05
C LYS A 7 16.12 10.38 -27.54
N LYS A 8 17.25 11.08 -27.45
CA LYS A 8 18.52 10.52 -26.96
C LYS A 8 18.57 10.37 -25.44
N LEU A 9 17.82 11.17 -24.69
CA LEU A 9 17.76 11.09 -23.22
C LEU A 9 16.90 9.92 -22.70
N VAL A 10 16.12 9.27 -23.56
CA VAL A 10 15.21 8.17 -23.18
C VAL A 10 15.81 6.78 -23.50
N SER A 11 16.95 6.70 -24.18
CA SER A 11 17.49 5.44 -24.69
C SER A 11 18.79 4.96 -24.04
N GLU A 12 19.22 5.53 -22.91
CA GLU A 12 20.34 4.95 -22.14
C GLU A 12 19.94 3.56 -21.62
N ARG A 13 20.31 2.54 -22.40
CA ARG A 13 20.25 1.13 -21.98
C ARG A 13 21.18 0.96 -20.80
N PHE A 14 20.60 0.85 -19.61
CA PHE A 14 21.33 0.45 -18.43
C PHE A 14 21.75 -1.03 -18.56
N HIS A 15 23.02 -1.27 -18.89
CA HIS A 15 23.62 -2.59 -18.77
C HIS A 15 23.79 -2.91 -17.28
N PHE A 16 22.91 -3.77 -16.76
CA PHE A 16 23.06 -4.34 -15.42
C PHE A 16 24.35 -5.16 -15.36
N LYS A 17 25.37 -4.66 -14.66
CA LYS A 17 26.66 -5.33 -14.49
C LYS A 17 26.52 -6.67 -13.73
N THR A 18 25.39 -6.92 -13.07
CA THR A 18 25.05 -8.18 -12.40
C THR A 18 23.53 -8.41 -12.39
N LYS A 19 23.04 -9.35 -13.23
CA LYS A 19 21.63 -9.81 -13.24
C LYS A 19 21.13 -10.16 -11.82
N ASN A 20 22.01 -10.69 -10.98
CA ASN A 20 21.73 -11.08 -9.59
C ASN A 20 21.35 -9.88 -8.71
N SER A 21 22.05 -8.74 -8.83
CA SER A 21 21.74 -7.56 -8.00
C SER A 21 20.37 -6.96 -8.32
N LEU A 22 19.93 -7.06 -9.58
CA LEU A 22 18.59 -6.66 -9.97
C LEU A 22 17.52 -7.61 -9.43
N LEU A 23 17.76 -8.92 -9.48
CA LEU A 23 16.85 -9.88 -8.88
C LEU A 23 16.73 -9.68 -7.36
N ILE A 24 17.84 -9.40 -6.66
CA ILE A 24 17.84 -9.05 -5.24
C ILE A 24 17.00 -7.79 -5.00
N LEU A 25 17.22 -6.72 -5.76
CA LEU A 25 16.48 -5.47 -5.62
C LEU A 25 14.97 -5.67 -5.80
N ILE A 26 14.57 -6.43 -6.83
CA ILE A 26 13.16 -6.69 -7.13
C ILE A 26 12.55 -7.65 -6.11
N GLY A 27 13.29 -8.66 -5.65
CA GLY A 27 12.87 -9.53 -4.55
C GLY A 27 12.60 -8.74 -3.28
N GLY A 28 13.49 -7.81 -2.91
CA GLY A 28 13.28 -6.91 -1.78
C GLY A 28 12.05 -6.03 -1.97
N SER A 29 11.89 -5.44 -3.15
CA SER A 29 10.72 -4.60 -3.48
C SER A 29 9.39 -5.37 -3.41
N LEU A 30 9.39 -6.64 -3.84
CA LEU A 30 8.23 -7.53 -3.75
C LEU A 30 7.89 -7.85 -2.29
N LEU A 31 8.88 -8.18 -1.48
CA LEU A 31 8.68 -8.42 -0.05
C LEU A 31 8.15 -7.17 0.67
N VAL A 32 8.64 -5.98 0.31
CA VAL A 32 8.06 -4.71 0.81
C VAL A 32 6.57 -4.61 0.47
N SER A 33 6.20 -4.81 -0.80
CA SER A 33 4.80 -4.74 -1.22
C SER A 33 3.92 -5.81 -0.56
N LEU A 34 4.41 -7.04 -0.42
CA LEU A 34 3.69 -8.12 0.26
C LEU A 34 3.55 -7.86 1.76
N GLY A 35 4.59 -7.32 2.41
CA GLY A 35 4.53 -6.92 3.81
C GLY A 35 3.47 -5.85 4.06
N ILE A 36 3.45 -4.78 3.24
CA ILE A 36 2.39 -3.75 3.34
C ILE A 36 1.02 -4.33 3.05
N LEU A 37 0.89 -5.25 2.08
CA LEU A 37 -0.36 -5.93 1.81
C LEU A 37 -0.85 -6.68 3.07
N MET A 38 0.03 -7.39 3.76
CA MET A 38 -0.33 -8.08 5.00
C MET A 38 -0.75 -7.10 6.10
N ILE A 39 -0.05 -5.97 6.25
CA ILE A 39 -0.41 -4.94 7.24
C ILE A 39 -1.78 -4.34 6.93
N THR A 40 -2.07 -3.99 5.67
CA THR A 40 -3.38 -3.44 5.31
C THR A 40 -4.50 -4.45 5.46
N ILE A 41 -4.24 -5.73 5.14
CA ILE A 41 -5.19 -6.83 5.38
C ILE A 41 -5.47 -6.98 6.88
N GLY A 42 -4.42 -7.02 7.70
CA GLY A 42 -4.54 -7.13 9.16
C GLY A 42 -5.27 -5.92 9.76
N GLY A 43 -4.93 -4.70 9.31
CA GLY A 43 -5.58 -3.48 9.77
C GLY A 43 -7.06 -3.37 9.35
N SER A 44 -7.42 -3.78 8.14
CA SER A 44 -8.84 -3.85 7.72
C SER A 44 -9.65 -4.83 8.58
N TRP A 45 -9.06 -5.98 8.91
CA TRP A 45 -9.65 -6.92 9.85
C TRP A 45 -9.79 -6.30 11.25
N ASP A 46 -8.76 -5.62 11.73
CA ASP A 46 -8.74 -4.98 13.04
C ASP A 46 -9.82 -3.89 13.17
N VAL A 47 -9.89 -2.98 12.20
CA VAL A 47 -10.96 -1.96 12.09
C VAL A 47 -12.35 -2.60 12.15
N THR A 48 -12.55 -3.72 11.46
CA THR A 48 -13.82 -4.44 11.51
C THR A 48 -14.13 -5.00 12.91
N ASN A 49 -13.12 -5.52 13.61
CA ASN A 49 -13.30 -6.02 14.98
C ASN A 49 -13.68 -4.87 15.94
N HIS A 50 -13.02 -3.72 15.82
CA HIS A 50 -13.36 -2.51 16.56
C HIS A 50 -14.80 -2.06 16.30
N LEU A 51 -15.21 -1.95 15.03
CA LEU A 51 -16.57 -1.57 14.65
C LEU A 51 -17.64 -2.51 15.18
N LEU A 52 -17.29 -3.77 15.46
CA LEU A 52 -18.18 -4.79 16.00
C LEU A 52 -18.00 -4.98 17.52
N ASN A 53 -17.27 -4.07 18.19
CA ASN A 53 -17.02 -4.07 19.63
C ASN A 53 -16.52 -5.42 20.15
N LYS A 54 -15.66 -6.09 19.37
CA LYS A 54 -15.05 -7.35 19.81
C LYS A 54 -13.98 -7.08 20.88
N PRO A 55 -13.79 -7.99 21.85
CA PRO A 55 -12.74 -7.85 22.84
C PRO A 55 -11.35 -7.76 22.20
N GLU A 56 -10.62 -6.71 22.58
CA GLU A 56 -9.27 -6.40 22.12
C GLU A 56 -8.22 -7.11 22.97
N THR A 57 -7.21 -7.69 22.32
CA THR A 57 -5.98 -8.10 23.00
C THR A 57 -4.79 -7.82 22.09
N PHE A 58 -3.65 -7.49 22.68
CA PHE A 58 -2.40 -7.25 21.95
C PHE A 58 -1.99 -8.44 21.05
N PHE A 59 -2.38 -9.67 21.42
CA PHE A 59 -2.11 -10.88 20.65
C PHE A 59 -3.34 -11.38 19.88
N SER A 60 -4.05 -10.47 19.23
CA SER A 60 -5.15 -10.86 18.34
C SER A 60 -4.63 -11.41 17.00
N PRO A 61 -5.44 -12.20 16.27
CA PRO A 61 -5.10 -12.64 14.92
C PRO A 61 -4.88 -11.49 13.92
N SER A 62 -5.62 -10.38 14.03
CA SER A 62 -5.43 -9.18 13.19
C SER A 62 -4.07 -8.53 13.45
N HIS A 63 -3.71 -8.32 14.73
CA HIS A 63 -2.41 -7.81 15.14
C HIS A 63 -1.26 -8.72 14.70
N ALA A 64 -1.39 -10.05 14.84
CA ALA A 64 -0.39 -10.99 14.37
C ALA A 64 -0.13 -10.88 12.86
N MET A 65 -1.18 -10.68 12.05
CA MET A 65 -1.06 -10.44 10.61
C MET A 65 -0.34 -9.10 10.31
N MET A 66 -0.62 -8.06 11.09
CA MET A 66 0.09 -6.78 10.98
C MET A 66 1.56 -6.90 11.35
N TYR A 67 1.88 -7.53 12.48
CA TYR A 67 3.27 -7.71 12.95
C TYR A 67 4.11 -8.52 11.98
N THR A 68 3.54 -9.61 11.45
CA THR A 68 4.21 -10.41 10.41
C THR A 68 4.43 -9.60 9.13
N GLY A 69 3.46 -8.79 8.72
CA GLY A 69 3.61 -7.87 7.60
C GLY A 69 4.70 -6.82 7.81
N VAL A 70 4.82 -6.24 9.00
CA VAL A 70 5.92 -5.31 9.36
C VAL A 70 7.28 -6.01 9.25
N ALA A 71 7.39 -7.23 9.79
CA ALA A 71 8.63 -8.01 9.72
C ALA A 71 9.02 -8.31 8.25
N VAL A 72 8.06 -8.74 7.43
CA VAL A 72 8.28 -9.01 6.00
C VAL A 72 8.69 -7.74 5.25
N ALA A 73 8.05 -6.60 5.52
CA ALA A 73 8.38 -5.32 4.90
C ALA A 73 9.79 -4.85 5.28
N LEU A 74 10.20 -5.01 6.55
CA LEU A 74 11.55 -4.69 7.03
C LEU A 74 12.62 -5.55 6.34
N ILE A 75 12.42 -6.87 6.29
CA ILE A 75 13.32 -7.79 5.58
C ILE A 75 13.41 -7.39 4.10
N GLY A 76 12.28 -7.09 3.47
CA GLY A 76 12.22 -6.61 2.09
C GLY A 76 13.01 -5.31 1.89
N CYS A 77 12.89 -4.36 2.82
CA CYS A 77 13.60 -3.08 2.78
C CYS A 77 15.12 -3.27 2.86
N VAL A 78 15.58 -4.16 3.75
CA VAL A 78 17.00 -4.51 3.89
C VAL A 78 17.55 -5.14 2.60
N ILE A 79 16.83 -6.11 2.04
CA ILE A 79 17.22 -6.76 0.78
C ILE A 79 17.23 -5.74 -0.37
N PHE A 80 16.23 -4.87 -0.45
CA PHE A 80 16.16 -3.78 -1.42
C PHE A 80 17.39 -2.86 -1.31
N PHE A 81 17.75 -2.44 -0.10
CA PHE A 81 18.93 -1.61 0.14
C PHE A 81 20.23 -2.26 -0.35
N PHE A 82 20.45 -3.55 -0.07
CA PHE A 82 21.65 -4.27 -0.53
C PHE A 82 21.69 -4.45 -2.06
N GLY A 83 20.54 -4.74 -2.68
CA GLY A 83 20.40 -4.77 -4.13
C GLY A 83 20.76 -3.41 -4.76
N TRP A 84 20.24 -2.32 -4.19
CA TRP A 84 20.52 -0.95 -4.64
C TRP A 84 22.00 -0.57 -4.47
N ARG A 85 22.61 -0.92 -3.34
CA ARG A 85 24.02 -0.58 -3.03
C ARG A 85 25.00 -1.20 -4.03
N SER A 86 24.64 -2.34 -4.61
CA SER A 86 25.46 -3.10 -5.55
C SER A 86 25.56 -2.50 -6.96
N PHE A 87 24.80 -1.44 -7.25
CA PHE A 87 24.74 -0.84 -8.59
C PHE A 87 25.73 0.31 -8.83
N SER A 88 26.17 0.42 -10.09
CA SER A 88 26.82 1.62 -10.63
C SER A 88 25.91 2.85 -10.54
N LYS A 89 26.51 4.05 -10.44
CA LYS A 89 25.81 5.35 -10.33
C LYS A 89 24.54 5.50 -11.19
N PRO A 90 24.53 5.22 -12.52
CA PRO A 90 23.32 5.41 -13.34
C PRO A 90 22.11 4.59 -12.87
N THR A 91 22.28 3.28 -12.68
CA THR A 91 21.23 2.39 -12.19
C THR A 91 20.87 2.69 -10.73
N LYS A 92 21.87 3.04 -9.92
CA LYS A 92 21.67 3.44 -8.53
C LYS A 92 20.71 4.64 -8.44
N ASN A 93 20.93 5.69 -9.23
CA ASN A 93 20.08 6.89 -9.28
C ASN A 93 18.63 6.55 -9.63
N LEU A 94 18.42 5.60 -10.54
CA LEU A 94 17.08 5.15 -10.92
C LEU A 94 16.33 4.49 -9.75
N PHE A 95 17.00 3.89 -8.77
CA PHE A 95 16.32 3.24 -7.63
C PHE A 95 16.49 4.00 -6.31
N THR A 96 17.28 5.07 -6.27
CA THR A 96 17.47 5.90 -5.07
C THR A 96 16.18 6.53 -4.58
N PHE A 97 15.36 7.10 -5.48
CA PHE A 97 14.09 7.71 -5.07
C PHE A 97 13.10 6.69 -4.46
N PRO A 98 12.79 5.56 -5.13
CA PRO A 98 11.98 4.49 -4.54
C PRO A 98 12.49 4.04 -3.16
N LEU A 99 13.81 3.82 -3.04
CA LEU A 99 14.42 3.41 -1.77
C LEU A 99 14.25 4.46 -0.66
N LYS A 100 14.45 5.76 -0.96
CA LYS A 100 14.25 6.83 0.02
C LYS A 100 12.80 6.88 0.52
N VAL A 101 11.84 6.77 -0.39
CA VAL A 101 10.41 6.76 -0.05
C VAL A 101 10.09 5.54 0.83
N THR A 102 10.60 4.35 0.49
CA THR A 102 10.47 3.14 1.32
C THR A 102 11.08 3.34 2.71
N LEU A 103 12.30 3.91 2.81
CA LEU A 103 12.99 4.12 4.09
C LEU A 103 12.25 5.10 5.01
N ILE A 104 11.71 6.19 4.45
CA ILE A 104 10.89 7.14 5.21
C ILE A 104 9.61 6.46 5.69
N GLY A 105 8.90 5.78 4.79
CA GLY A 105 7.65 5.09 5.11
C GLY A 105 7.82 4.03 6.19
N ILE A 106 8.83 3.16 6.08
CA ILE A 106 9.04 2.07 7.04
C ILE A 106 9.52 2.61 8.39
N GLY A 107 10.26 3.71 8.40
CA GLY A 107 10.66 4.41 9.63
C GLY A 107 9.45 4.97 10.38
N LEU A 108 8.51 5.61 9.66
CA LEU A 108 7.24 6.07 10.24
C LEU A 108 6.42 4.90 10.77
N LEU A 109 6.27 3.83 9.97
CA LEU A 109 5.47 2.66 10.34
C LEU A 109 5.98 1.97 11.61
N VAL A 110 7.29 1.71 11.68
CA VAL A 110 7.91 1.05 12.85
C VAL A 110 7.94 1.97 14.06
N GLY A 111 8.14 3.27 13.87
CA GLY A 111 8.12 4.24 14.95
C GLY A 111 6.73 4.45 15.54
N ALA A 112 5.69 4.43 14.71
CA ALA A 112 4.32 4.70 15.14
C ALA A 112 3.68 3.56 15.93
N GLY A 113 4.05 2.29 15.69
CA GLY A 113 3.49 1.14 16.43
C GLY A 113 3.68 1.23 17.96
N PRO A 114 4.91 1.45 18.48
CA PRO A 114 5.12 1.66 19.90
C PRO A 114 4.44 2.92 20.45
N LEU A 115 4.38 4.00 19.65
CA LEU A 115 3.68 5.22 20.04
C LEU A 115 2.18 4.99 20.17
N ASP A 116 1.60 4.17 19.30
CA ASP A 116 0.20 3.76 19.32
C ASP A 116 -0.13 2.94 20.57
N PHE A 117 0.73 1.98 20.93
CA PHE A 117 0.59 1.25 22.20
C PHE A 117 0.65 2.16 23.43
N VAL A 118 1.60 3.11 23.47
CA VAL A 118 1.70 4.09 24.56
C VAL A 118 0.46 4.98 24.59
N TRP A 119 -0.01 5.41 23.42
CA TRP A 119 -1.21 6.22 23.30
C TRP A 119 -2.43 5.51 23.88
N HIS A 120 -2.67 4.27 23.45
CA HIS A 120 -3.76 3.44 23.97
C HIS A 120 -3.66 3.16 25.47
N SER A 121 -2.45 3.02 26.00
CA SER A 121 -2.23 2.81 27.44
C SER A 121 -2.60 4.04 28.30
N ASN A 122 -2.56 5.24 27.72
CA ASN A 122 -2.84 6.49 28.44
C ASN A 122 -4.26 7.03 28.17
N PHE A 123 -4.77 6.87 26.95
CA PHE A 123 -6.02 7.50 26.49
C PHE A 123 -7.12 6.49 26.12
N GLY A 124 -6.82 5.18 26.16
CA GLY A 124 -7.78 4.16 25.76
C GLY A 124 -7.84 3.97 24.25
N LEU A 125 -8.90 3.34 23.75
CA LEU A 125 -9.04 2.98 22.35
C LEU A 125 -9.51 4.20 21.54
N ASP A 126 -8.61 4.81 20.77
CA ASP A 126 -8.91 5.95 19.90
C ASP A 126 -9.11 5.54 18.45
N GLY A 127 -9.70 6.45 17.65
CA GLY A 127 -9.97 6.16 16.24
C GLY A 127 -8.85 6.58 15.28
N LEU A 128 -9.12 6.38 13.98
CA LEU A 128 -8.12 6.42 12.90
C LEU A 128 -7.40 7.76 12.72
N LEU A 129 -7.98 8.86 13.20
CA LEU A 129 -7.40 10.20 13.09
C LEU A 129 -6.45 10.56 14.24
N SER A 130 -6.30 9.70 15.24
CA SER A 130 -5.29 9.90 16.27
C SER A 130 -3.88 9.99 15.65
N PRO A 131 -2.96 10.79 16.24
CA PRO A 131 -1.64 11.00 15.66
C PRO A 131 -0.84 9.71 15.36
N PRO A 132 -0.86 8.67 16.22
CA PRO A 132 -0.18 7.41 15.91
C PRO A 132 -0.79 6.66 14.73
N HIS A 133 -2.13 6.56 14.66
CA HIS A 133 -2.84 5.90 13.55
C HIS A 133 -2.57 6.59 12.22
N LEU A 134 -2.67 7.92 12.17
CA LEU A 134 -2.39 8.66 10.94
C LEU A 134 -0.94 8.46 10.49
N THR A 135 0.00 8.39 11.44
CA THR A 135 1.41 8.12 11.15
C THR A 135 1.63 6.69 10.66
N LEU A 136 0.95 5.69 11.24
CA LEU A 136 0.93 4.31 10.78
C LEU A 136 0.43 4.22 9.33
N ILE A 137 -0.73 4.83 9.03
CA ILE A 137 -1.33 4.82 7.69
C ILE A 137 -0.44 5.54 6.68
N ALA A 138 0.13 6.69 7.03
CA ALA A 138 1.08 7.39 6.18
C ALA A 138 2.36 6.55 5.93
N GLY A 139 2.85 5.87 6.96
CA GLY A 139 3.98 4.94 6.87
C GLY A 139 3.70 3.77 5.92
N MET A 140 2.52 3.15 6.02
CA MET A 140 2.05 2.10 5.10
C MET A 140 2.01 2.61 3.66
N LEU A 141 1.37 3.77 3.43
CA LEU A 141 1.20 4.36 2.10
C LEU A 141 2.55 4.68 1.45
N LEU A 142 3.45 5.36 2.18
CA LEU A 142 4.78 5.69 1.67
C LEU A 142 5.61 4.42 1.39
N THR A 143 5.57 3.44 2.29
CA THR A 143 6.31 2.19 2.09
C THR A 143 5.81 1.44 0.85
N GLY A 144 4.48 1.35 0.68
CA GLY A 144 3.84 0.77 -0.49
C GLY A 144 4.20 1.51 -1.78
N LEU A 145 4.16 2.85 -1.76
CA LEU A 145 4.53 3.70 -2.90
C LEU A 145 5.98 3.47 -3.32
N GLY A 146 6.91 3.37 -2.37
CA GLY A 146 8.31 3.06 -2.65
C GLY A 146 8.48 1.70 -3.35
N GLY A 147 7.75 0.67 -2.90
CA GLY A 147 7.69 -0.64 -3.56
C GLY A 147 7.13 -0.55 -4.99
N LEU A 148 5.98 0.11 -5.17
CA LEU A 148 5.34 0.33 -6.48
C LEU A 148 6.25 1.11 -7.44
N PHE A 149 6.91 2.17 -6.98
CA PHE A 149 7.85 2.95 -7.80
C PHE A 149 9.05 2.11 -8.25
N SER A 150 9.55 1.22 -7.39
CA SER A 150 10.63 0.30 -7.75
C SER A 150 10.18 -0.71 -8.82
N LEU A 151 9.06 -1.39 -8.57
CA LEU A 151 8.52 -2.42 -9.47
C LEU A 151 8.12 -1.82 -10.83
N SER A 152 7.46 -0.66 -10.84
CA SER A 152 7.08 0.02 -12.09
C SER A 152 8.29 0.46 -12.92
N ARG A 153 9.36 0.99 -12.30
CA ARG A 153 10.61 1.33 -13.02
C ARG A 153 11.23 0.10 -13.67
N TYR A 154 11.23 -1.05 -13.00
CA TYR A 154 11.70 -2.31 -13.56
C TYR A 154 10.82 -2.80 -14.73
N VAL A 155 9.50 -2.80 -14.56
CA VAL A 155 8.57 -3.23 -15.62
C VAL A 155 8.69 -2.34 -16.85
N ASN A 156 8.78 -1.01 -16.68
CA ASN A 156 8.95 -0.06 -17.78
C ASN A 156 10.23 -0.35 -18.60
N GLN A 157 11.35 -0.65 -17.94
CA GLN A 157 12.57 -1.07 -18.65
C GLN A 157 12.36 -2.35 -19.46
N LYS A 158 11.65 -3.33 -18.89
CA LYS A 158 11.38 -4.61 -19.58
C LYS A 158 10.43 -4.46 -20.75
N ILE A 159 9.43 -3.58 -20.64
CA ILE A 159 8.53 -3.21 -21.73
C ILE A 159 9.31 -2.67 -22.93
N THR A 160 10.24 -1.74 -22.69
CA THR A 160 11.11 -1.19 -23.74
C THR A 160 11.96 -2.26 -24.43
N THR A 161 12.29 -3.37 -23.74
CA THR A 161 13.07 -4.50 -24.30
C THR A 161 12.24 -5.61 -24.96
N LYS A 162 10.94 -5.40 -25.21
CA LYS A 162 9.98 -6.34 -25.84
C LYS A 162 9.68 -7.68 -25.10
N ASP A 163 10.34 -7.99 -23.98
CA ASP A 163 10.05 -9.16 -23.12
C ASP A 163 9.07 -8.78 -21.98
N SER A 164 7.80 -8.47 -22.29
CA SER A 164 7.01 -7.56 -21.44
C SER A 164 5.70 -8.07 -20.82
N SER A 165 5.13 -9.19 -21.25
CA SER A 165 3.81 -9.62 -20.76
C SER A 165 3.87 -10.13 -19.31
N LYS A 166 4.85 -10.99 -19.00
CA LYS A 166 5.00 -11.66 -17.69
C LYS A 166 5.25 -10.71 -16.51
N TYR A 167 5.94 -9.58 -16.72
CA TYR A 167 6.34 -8.71 -15.62
C TYR A 167 5.26 -7.70 -15.20
N ARG A 168 4.18 -7.54 -15.98
CA ARG A 168 3.11 -6.57 -15.67
C ARG A 168 2.33 -6.92 -14.42
N PHE A 169 2.29 -8.20 -14.03
CA PHE A 169 1.71 -8.63 -12.75
C PHE A 169 2.43 -8.01 -11.54
N LEU A 170 3.71 -7.63 -11.66
CA LEU A 170 4.43 -6.94 -10.59
C LEU A 170 3.83 -5.57 -10.28
N ILE A 171 3.22 -4.90 -11.26
CA ILE A 171 2.52 -3.63 -11.03
C ILE A 171 1.31 -3.89 -10.14
N ILE A 172 0.53 -4.93 -10.42
CA ILE A 172 -0.64 -5.30 -9.62
C ILE A 172 -0.22 -5.56 -8.17
N ILE A 173 0.83 -6.37 -7.96
CA ILE A 173 1.36 -6.68 -6.63
C ILE A 173 1.79 -5.41 -5.87
N GLY A 174 2.43 -4.45 -6.54
CA GLY A 174 2.81 -3.18 -5.92
C GLY A 174 1.63 -2.21 -5.70
N MET A 175 0.59 -2.30 -6.52
CA MET A 175 -0.51 -1.33 -6.57
C MET A 175 -1.59 -1.59 -5.53
N ILE A 176 -1.94 -2.86 -5.32
CA ILE A 176 -2.98 -3.26 -4.35
C ILE A 176 -2.70 -2.73 -2.93
N PRO A 177 -1.51 -2.93 -2.32
CA PRO A 177 -1.24 -2.41 -0.97
C PRO A 177 -1.28 -0.88 -0.91
N VAL A 178 -0.87 -0.18 -1.98
CA VAL A 178 -0.99 1.30 -2.06
C VAL A 178 -2.46 1.70 -2.07
N TRP A 179 -3.30 0.99 -2.83
CA TRP A 179 -4.73 1.26 -2.88
C TRP A 179 -5.36 1.03 -1.51
N LEU A 180 -5.14 -0.12 -0.88
CA LEU A 180 -5.68 -0.42 0.44
C LEU A 180 -5.23 0.61 1.50
N SER A 181 -3.95 1.03 1.46
CA SER A 181 -3.45 2.08 2.37
C SER A 181 -4.13 3.43 2.14
N ALA A 182 -4.31 3.83 0.87
CA ALA A 182 -4.99 5.08 0.53
C ALA A 182 -6.48 5.03 0.91
N THR A 183 -7.14 3.87 0.74
CA THR A 183 -8.51 3.64 1.19
C THR A 183 -8.61 3.77 2.71
N GLY A 184 -7.67 3.20 3.47
CA GLY A 184 -7.61 3.37 4.94
C GLY A 184 -7.46 4.83 5.36
N LEU A 185 -6.61 5.60 4.66
CA LEU A 185 -6.49 7.04 4.89
C LEU A 185 -7.81 7.77 4.63
N PHE A 186 -8.52 7.42 3.56
CA PHE A 186 -9.80 8.05 3.22
C PHE A 186 -10.88 7.68 4.24
N TYR A 187 -10.89 6.44 4.73
CA TYR A 187 -11.77 6.02 5.80
C TYR A 187 -11.56 6.81 7.10
N SER A 188 -10.33 7.25 7.37
CA SER A 188 -10.04 8.10 8.53
C SER A 188 -10.85 9.41 8.51
N PHE A 189 -11.17 9.93 7.32
CA PHE A 189 -11.96 11.17 7.16
C PHE A 189 -13.46 10.94 6.98
N SER A 190 -13.93 9.69 6.94
CA SER A 190 -15.34 9.38 6.66
C SER A 190 -16.03 8.54 7.73
N LEU A 191 -15.30 7.74 8.50
CA LEU A 191 -15.88 6.83 9.48
C LEU A 191 -15.93 7.46 10.88
N PRO A 192 -17.09 7.44 11.56
CA PRO A 192 -17.26 8.07 12.87
C PRO A 192 -16.99 7.08 14.02
N PHE A 193 -15.74 6.66 14.22
CA PHE A 193 -15.38 5.79 15.37
C PHE A 193 -14.11 6.27 16.10
N SER A 194 -13.95 7.58 16.22
CA SER A 194 -12.87 8.26 16.95
C SER A 194 -13.37 9.13 18.09
N ASP A 195 -14.53 8.79 18.68
CA ASP A 195 -15.09 9.47 19.85
C ASP A 195 -14.78 8.64 21.10
N THR A 196 -13.91 9.20 21.96
CA THR A 196 -13.44 8.59 23.20
C THR A 196 -13.68 9.50 24.38
N ASP A 197 -13.47 8.98 25.59
CA ASP A 197 -13.59 9.77 26.82
C ASP A 197 -12.60 10.96 26.88
N TYR A 198 -11.54 10.95 26.06
CA TYR A 198 -10.49 11.98 26.04
C TYR A 198 -10.50 12.85 24.79
N PHE A 199 -10.84 12.29 23.63
CA PHE A 199 -10.77 12.97 22.34
C PHE A 199 -11.97 12.64 21.48
N ASP A 200 -12.48 13.65 20.79
CA ASP A 200 -13.38 13.47 19.66
C ASP A 200 -12.65 13.88 18.38
N PHE A 201 -12.15 12.88 17.65
CA PHE A 201 -11.57 13.07 16.32
C PHE A 201 -12.55 12.70 15.21
N ASN A 202 -13.84 12.54 15.50
CA ASN A 202 -14.79 12.25 14.43
C ASN A 202 -14.89 13.44 13.47
N PRO A 203 -14.87 13.18 12.15
CA PRO A 203 -15.21 14.21 11.19
C PRO A 203 -16.68 14.65 11.40
N ASP A 204 -16.95 15.93 11.16
CA ASP A 204 -18.34 16.42 11.07
C ASP A 204 -19.14 15.51 10.10
N PRO A 205 -20.34 15.02 10.48
CA PRO A 205 -21.07 14.06 9.66
C PRO A 205 -21.38 14.54 8.24
N ASN A 206 -21.65 15.83 8.04
CA ASN A 206 -21.91 16.37 6.70
C ASN A 206 -20.61 16.38 5.88
N PHE A 207 -19.50 16.81 6.48
CA PHE A 207 -18.19 16.72 5.86
C PHE A 207 -17.84 15.27 5.49
N ALA A 208 -18.02 14.32 6.42
CA ALA A 208 -17.70 12.91 6.22
C ALA A 208 -18.44 12.31 5.02
N VAL A 209 -19.75 12.59 4.90
CA VAL A 209 -20.58 12.14 3.78
C VAL A 209 -20.13 12.79 2.47
N ILE A 210 -19.96 14.11 2.44
CA ILE A 210 -19.52 14.84 1.23
C ILE A 210 -18.14 14.34 0.78
N PHE A 211 -17.20 14.19 1.72
CA PHE A 211 -15.88 13.67 1.45
C PHE A 211 -15.96 12.26 0.88
N ALA A 212 -16.72 11.35 1.50
CA ALA A 212 -16.85 9.99 1.01
C ALA A 212 -17.46 9.93 -0.41
N THR A 213 -18.53 10.70 -0.67
CA THR A 213 -19.21 10.73 -1.97
C THR A 213 -18.29 11.20 -3.10
N ILE A 214 -17.35 12.11 -2.84
CA ILE A 214 -16.45 12.66 -3.86
C ILE A 214 -15.14 11.87 -3.94
N SER A 215 -14.52 11.63 -2.79
CA SER A 215 -13.15 11.12 -2.69
C SER A 215 -13.04 9.64 -3.08
N PHE A 216 -13.99 8.78 -2.69
CA PHE A 216 -13.91 7.35 -3.04
C PHE A 216 -14.03 7.10 -4.55
N PRO A 217 -15.02 7.65 -5.28
CA PRO A 217 -15.08 7.49 -6.74
C PRO A 217 -13.83 8.03 -7.45
N PHE A 218 -13.29 9.16 -6.98
CA PHE A 218 -12.03 9.71 -7.50
C PHE A 218 -10.87 8.75 -7.26
N LEU A 219 -10.69 8.24 -6.04
CA LEU A 219 -9.62 7.30 -5.70
C LEU A 219 -9.70 6.02 -6.53
N ILE A 220 -10.90 5.43 -6.64
CA ILE A 220 -11.12 4.21 -7.44
C ILE A 220 -10.72 4.49 -8.90
N SER A 221 -11.23 5.56 -9.49
CA SER A 221 -10.94 5.93 -10.88
C SER A 221 -9.44 6.18 -11.10
N PHE A 222 -8.81 6.92 -10.19
CA PHE A 222 -7.39 7.22 -10.23
C PHE A 222 -6.54 5.95 -10.16
N MET A 223 -6.82 5.05 -9.22
CA MET A 223 -6.06 3.80 -9.04
C MET A 223 -6.23 2.86 -10.24
N LEU A 224 -7.45 2.74 -10.78
CA LEU A 224 -7.70 1.94 -11.97
C LEU A 224 -6.97 2.49 -13.21
N LEU A 225 -7.04 3.80 -13.47
CA LEU A 225 -6.33 4.43 -14.58
C LEU A 225 -4.80 4.34 -14.40
N LEU A 226 -4.30 4.57 -13.19
CA LEU A 226 -2.88 4.45 -12.88
C LEU A 226 -2.38 3.01 -13.12
N SER A 227 -3.15 1.99 -12.74
CA SER A 227 -2.79 0.59 -13.00
C SER A 227 -2.68 0.27 -14.50
N SER A 228 -3.61 0.78 -15.31
CA SER A 228 -3.59 0.63 -16.77
C SER A 228 -2.38 1.33 -17.38
N ASN A 229 -2.15 2.59 -16.98
CA ASN A 229 -1.05 3.40 -17.49
C ASN A 229 0.32 2.80 -17.17
N LEU A 230 0.53 2.37 -15.92
CA LEU A 230 1.78 1.72 -15.51
C LEU A 230 2.01 0.42 -16.29
N ALA A 231 0.96 -0.29 -16.68
CA ALA A 231 1.04 -1.52 -17.46
C ALA A 231 1.04 -1.30 -18.99
N ASN A 232 1.24 -0.06 -19.43
CA ASN A 232 1.23 0.38 -20.83
C ASN A 232 -0.07 -0.02 -21.54
N ASN A 233 -1.20 0.30 -20.89
CA ASN A 233 -2.58 0.09 -21.35
C ASN A 233 -2.85 -1.35 -21.83
N LYS A 234 -2.29 -2.34 -21.13
CA LYS A 234 -2.63 -3.73 -21.45
C LYS A 234 -4.07 -4.02 -21.06
N PHE A 235 -4.80 -4.60 -22.00
CA PHE A 235 -6.11 -5.16 -21.74
C PHE A 235 -6.11 -6.09 -20.52
N GLY A 236 -7.13 -5.97 -19.69
CA GLY A 236 -7.37 -6.81 -18.51
C GLY A 236 -6.68 -6.37 -17.22
N ILE A 237 -5.60 -5.58 -17.25
CA ILE A 237 -4.88 -5.20 -16.01
C ILE A 237 -5.76 -4.36 -15.08
N LEU A 238 -6.51 -3.41 -15.63
CA LEU A 238 -7.44 -2.57 -14.89
C LEU A 238 -8.50 -3.44 -14.17
N SER A 239 -9.15 -4.32 -14.92
CA SER A 239 -10.19 -5.23 -14.39
C SER A 239 -9.64 -6.18 -13.33
N ILE A 240 -8.48 -6.80 -13.57
CA ILE A 240 -7.85 -7.70 -12.60
C ILE A 240 -7.49 -6.95 -11.32
N THR A 241 -6.95 -5.74 -11.42
CA THR A 241 -6.58 -4.93 -10.25
C THR A 241 -7.82 -4.57 -9.43
N GLY A 242 -8.90 -4.12 -10.09
CA GLY A 242 -10.17 -3.83 -9.44
C GLY A 242 -10.79 -5.06 -8.76
N ILE A 243 -10.90 -6.18 -9.46
CA ILE A 243 -11.44 -7.43 -8.89
C ILE A 243 -10.61 -7.90 -7.70
N LEU A 244 -9.27 -7.86 -7.79
CA LEU A 244 -8.41 -8.25 -6.68
C LEU A 244 -8.58 -7.33 -5.46
N PHE A 245 -8.68 -6.01 -5.66
CA PHE A 245 -8.94 -5.07 -4.57
C PHE A 245 -10.25 -5.43 -3.85
N LEU A 246 -11.32 -5.68 -4.60
CA LEU A 246 -12.63 -6.05 -4.05
C LEU A 246 -12.61 -7.38 -3.31
N VAL A 247 -12.02 -8.41 -3.92
CA VAL A 247 -11.90 -9.73 -3.30
C VAL A 247 -11.10 -9.64 -2.02
N ILE A 248 -9.96 -8.94 -2.01
CA ILE A 248 -9.15 -8.78 -0.82
C ILE A 248 -9.92 -8.01 0.25
N ASN A 249 -10.57 -6.90 -0.08
CA ASN A 249 -11.31 -6.12 0.90
C ASN A 249 -12.48 -6.91 1.51
N CYS A 250 -13.21 -7.68 0.70
CA CYS A 250 -14.28 -8.57 1.18
C CYS A 250 -13.74 -9.69 2.09
N MET A 251 -12.63 -10.32 1.68
CA MET A 251 -12.00 -11.41 2.45
C MET A 251 -11.38 -10.96 3.77
N THR A 252 -11.22 -9.65 3.98
CA THR A 252 -10.52 -9.10 5.15
C THR A 252 -11.41 -8.27 6.04
N SER A 253 -12.35 -7.51 5.47
CA SER A 253 -13.30 -6.70 6.22
C SER A 253 -14.61 -7.42 6.52
N ILE A 254 -14.92 -8.54 5.85
CA ILE A 254 -16.21 -9.24 6.03
C ILE A 254 -16.01 -10.68 6.50
N VAL A 255 -15.22 -11.46 5.76
CA VAL A 255 -15.05 -12.90 6.02
C VAL A 255 -14.52 -13.24 7.42
N PRO A 256 -13.62 -12.46 8.05
CA PRO A 256 -13.17 -12.79 9.40
C PRO A 256 -14.26 -12.69 10.47
N ASN A 257 -15.44 -12.15 10.13
CA ASN A 257 -16.52 -11.96 11.08
C ASN A 257 -17.85 -12.53 10.57
N SER A 258 -18.25 -13.68 11.11
CA SER A 258 -19.49 -14.37 10.74
C SER A 258 -20.75 -13.54 10.93
N ALA A 259 -20.72 -12.55 11.84
CA ALA A 259 -21.85 -11.66 12.08
C ALA A 259 -22.24 -10.84 10.85
N ILE A 260 -21.33 -10.62 9.90
CA ILE A 260 -21.55 -9.78 8.73
C ILE A 260 -21.42 -10.53 7.40
N HIS A 261 -21.32 -11.87 7.41
CA HIS A 261 -21.23 -12.66 6.17
C HIS A 261 -22.40 -12.45 5.21
N TYR A 262 -23.59 -12.12 5.73
CA TYR A 262 -24.77 -11.84 4.91
C TYR A 262 -24.59 -10.59 4.01
N THR A 263 -23.64 -9.71 4.32
CA THR A 263 -23.37 -8.50 3.51
C THR A 263 -22.48 -8.79 2.30
N ILE A 264 -21.85 -9.97 2.20
CA ILE A 264 -20.95 -10.32 1.09
C ILE A 264 -21.64 -10.13 -0.26
N PHE A 265 -22.86 -10.65 -0.42
CA PHE A 265 -23.62 -10.49 -1.66
C PHE A 265 -23.92 -9.03 -1.95
N PHE A 266 -24.42 -8.28 -0.96
CA PHE A 266 -24.66 -6.84 -1.11
C PHE A 266 -23.40 -6.08 -1.52
N TYR A 267 -22.26 -6.42 -0.93
CA TYR A 267 -20.97 -5.78 -1.23
C TYR A 267 -20.51 -6.01 -2.67
N PHE A 268 -20.71 -7.22 -3.22
CA PHE A 268 -20.38 -7.51 -4.62
C PHE A 268 -21.37 -6.92 -5.63
N PHE A 269 -22.64 -6.69 -5.24
CA PHE A 269 -23.70 -6.18 -6.12
C PHE A 269 -23.84 -4.64 -6.14
N ASN A 270 -23.27 -3.92 -5.16
CA ASN A 270 -23.26 -2.45 -5.14
C ASN A 270 -22.04 -1.82 -5.84
N LEU A 271 -21.46 -2.56 -6.78
CA LEU A 271 -20.41 -2.13 -7.71
C LEU A 271 -20.92 -2.24 -9.14
#